data_AF-A0A438DZI7-F1
#
_entry.id   AF-A0A438DZI7-F1
#
_cell.length_a   1.000
_cell.length_b   1.000
_cell.length_c   1.000
_cell.angle_alpha   90.00
_cell.angle_beta   90.00
_cell.angle_gamma   90.00
#
_symmetry.space_group_name_H-M   'P 1'
#
loop_
_entity.id
_entity.type
_entity.pdbx_description
1 polymer ?
#
loop_
_entity_poly.entity_id
_entity_poly.type
_entity_poly.pdbx_seq_one_letter_code
_entity_poly.pdbx_strand_id
1 'polypeptide(L)'
;MFMRIFSSALPFNILRTPPPISQVIYTPNNSSYSSVLQFSIQNPRFLSPAIPKPLVIIAPLYESHIQVAINCSRKHGMQIRVRSGGHDYEDLSYVFDAPFFILDLINLRSISVDVANSTAWVQVGATIGELHYRIAEKSTTLGFPSGVCPSVGVGRHFSGAGCNTSKCTLRAK
;
A
#
# COMPACT_ATOMS: atom_id res chain seq x y z
N MET A 1 18.06 -10.42 -16.77
CA MET A 1 17.08 -9.78 -17.68
C MET A 1 16.00 -9.11 -16.84
N PHE A 2 15.49 -7.94 -17.22
CA PHE A 2 14.54 -7.19 -16.38
C PHE A 2 13.08 -7.52 -16.70
N MET A 3 12.30 -7.72 -15.64
CA MET A 3 10.86 -7.95 -15.71
C MET A 3 10.10 -6.62 -15.83
N ARG A 4 8.93 -6.61 -16.48
CA ARG A 4 7.99 -5.48 -16.45
C ARG A 4 6.95 -5.70 -15.36
N ILE A 5 6.59 -4.66 -14.62
CA ILE A 5 5.59 -4.77 -13.55
C ILE A 5 4.40 -3.86 -13.82
N PHE A 6 3.22 -4.43 -13.64
CA PHE A 6 1.93 -3.76 -13.72
C PHE A 6 1.31 -3.70 -12.32
N SER A 7 0.68 -2.56 -12.01
CA SER A 7 -0.15 -2.44 -10.81
C SER A 7 -1.53 -2.98 -11.14
N SER A 8 -1.96 -4.05 -10.47
CA SER A 8 -3.29 -4.61 -10.75
C SER A 8 -4.40 -3.73 -10.16
N ALA A 9 -5.34 -3.33 -11.00
CA ALA A 9 -6.76 -3.23 -10.66
C ALA A 9 -7.51 -4.37 -11.38
N LEU A 10 -6.92 -5.58 -11.37
CA LEU A 10 -7.48 -6.71 -12.10
C LEU A 10 -8.86 -7.03 -11.50
N PRO A 11 -9.87 -7.34 -12.32
CA PRO A 11 -11.18 -7.72 -11.84
C PRO A 11 -11.08 -9.11 -11.20
N PHE A 12 -10.64 -9.17 -9.95
CA PHE A 12 -10.68 -10.41 -9.17
C PHE A 12 -12.14 -10.68 -8.80
N ASN A 13 -12.79 -11.53 -9.61
CA ASN A 13 -14.09 -12.16 -9.41
C ASN A 13 -15.14 -11.35 -8.61
N ILE A 14 -16.05 -10.72 -9.37
CA ILE A 14 -17.27 -10.03 -8.88
C ILE A 14 -18.23 -10.97 -8.12
N LEU A 15 -17.94 -12.27 -8.04
CA LEU A 15 -18.82 -13.31 -7.48
C LEU A 15 -18.75 -13.46 -5.95
N ARG A 16 -17.93 -12.69 -5.23
CA ARG A 16 -17.88 -12.74 -3.76
C ARG A 16 -18.44 -11.44 -3.18
N THR A 17 -19.58 -11.54 -2.51
CA THR A 17 -20.07 -10.43 -1.66
C THR A 17 -18.96 -10.08 -0.66
N PRO A 18 -18.44 -8.83 -0.66
CA PRO A 18 -17.39 -8.46 0.26
C PRO A 18 -17.91 -8.63 1.70
N PRO A 19 -17.08 -9.13 2.63
CA PRO A 19 -17.43 -9.16 4.04
C PRO A 19 -17.72 -7.72 4.54
N PRO A 20 -18.46 -7.57 5.64
CA PRO A 20 -18.83 -6.25 6.17
C PRO A 20 -17.61 -5.35 6.38
N ILE A 21 -17.72 -4.09 5.95
CA ILE A 21 -16.63 -3.11 6.06
C ILE A 21 -16.22 -2.85 7.53
N SER A 22 -17.08 -3.18 8.50
CA SER A 22 -16.79 -3.02 9.93
C SER A 22 -15.55 -3.78 10.40
N GLN A 23 -15.22 -4.90 9.75
CA GLN A 23 -14.02 -5.69 10.09
C GLN A 23 -12.72 -5.04 9.62
N VAL A 24 -12.81 -4.06 8.72
CA VAL A 24 -11.65 -3.35 8.16
C VAL A 24 -11.55 -1.91 8.67
N ILE A 25 -12.40 -1.51 9.61
CA ILE A 25 -12.45 -0.16 10.18
C ILE A 25 -11.87 -0.18 11.60
N TYR A 26 -10.89 0.68 11.84
CA TYR A 26 -10.29 0.88 13.15
C TYR A 26 -10.48 2.34 13.57
N THR A 27 -11.04 2.51 14.76
CA THR A 27 -11.26 3.80 15.42
C THR A 27 -10.45 3.85 16.71
N PRO A 28 -10.19 5.03 17.30
CA PRO A 28 -9.47 5.12 18.59
C PRO A 28 -10.08 4.29 19.74
N ASN A 29 -11.35 3.90 19.63
CA ASN A 29 -12.02 3.03 20.60
C ASN A 29 -11.64 1.55 20.45
N ASN A 30 -11.06 1.13 19.33
CA ASN A 30 -10.60 -0.24 19.11
C ASN A 30 -9.22 -0.44 19.77
N SER A 31 -9.05 -1.52 20.55
CA SER A 31 -7.76 -1.86 21.17
C SER A 31 -6.62 -2.08 20.16
N SER A 32 -6.96 -2.48 18.94
CA SER A 32 -6.03 -2.69 17.83
C SER A 32 -5.66 -1.40 17.07
N TYR A 33 -6.28 -0.26 17.35
CA TYR A 33 -6.04 0.97 16.59
C TYR A 33 -4.59 1.43 16.66
N SER A 34 -4.01 1.49 17.87
CA SER A 34 -2.63 1.97 18.04
C SER A 34 -1.62 1.06 17.37
N SER A 35 -1.79 -0.26 17.47
CA SER A 35 -0.90 -1.21 16.82
C SER A 35 -1.00 -1.14 15.29
N VAL A 36 -2.22 -1.04 14.74
CA VAL A 36 -2.43 -0.85 13.29
C VAL A 36 -1.87 0.48 12.81
N LEU A 37 -2.03 1.56 13.57
CA LEU A 37 -1.49 2.87 13.21
C LEU A 37 0.03 2.84 13.16
N GLN A 38 0.68 2.28 14.19
CA GLN A 38 2.12 2.31 14.39
C GLN A 38 2.88 1.26 13.57
N PHE A 39 2.22 0.19 13.12
CA PHE A 39 2.83 -0.95 12.43
C PHE A 39 3.83 -0.56 11.32
N SER A 40 3.49 0.43 10.50
CA SER A 40 4.29 0.85 9.35
C SER A 40 4.93 2.24 9.50
N ILE A 41 4.85 2.87 10.67
CA ILE A 41 5.52 4.17 10.92
C ILE A 41 7.02 3.91 11.01
N GLN A 42 7.77 4.40 10.01
CA GLN A 42 9.22 4.23 9.97
C GLN A 42 9.98 5.34 10.68
N ASN A 43 9.40 6.55 10.77
CA ASN A 43 10.03 7.70 11.42
C ASN A 43 9.46 7.92 12.84
N PRO A 44 10.25 7.69 13.91
CA PRO A 44 9.79 7.81 15.30
C PRO A 44 9.23 9.19 15.67
N ARG A 45 9.60 10.25 14.91
CA ARG A 45 9.04 11.61 15.06
C ARG A 45 7.51 11.61 15.11
N PHE A 46 6.86 10.71 14.36
CA PHE A 46 5.41 10.66 14.23
C PHE A 46 4.70 9.80 15.28
N LEU A 47 5.47 9.15 16.17
CA LEU A 47 4.93 8.44 17.33
C LEU A 47 4.53 9.38 18.47
N SER A 48 5.01 10.63 18.45
CA SER A 48 4.70 11.61 19.49
C SER A 48 3.18 11.83 19.65
N PRO A 49 2.67 11.99 20.89
CA PRO A 49 1.28 12.35 21.17
C PRO A 49 0.88 13.71 20.61
N ALA A 50 1.85 14.62 20.39
CA ALA A 50 1.61 15.96 19.86
C ALA A 50 1.21 15.96 18.38
N ILE A 51 1.39 14.84 17.68
CA ILE A 51 1.08 14.71 16.26
C ILE A 51 -0.40 14.31 16.08
N PRO A 52 -1.17 15.02 15.24
CA PRO A 52 -2.56 14.66 14.92
C PRO A 52 -2.69 13.20 14.48
N LYS A 53 -3.69 12.51 15.03
CA LYS A 53 -3.97 11.09 14.72
C LYS A 53 -5.22 10.99 13.83
N PRO A 54 -5.28 10.02 12.91
CA PRO A 54 -6.44 9.86 12.05
C PRO A 54 -7.69 9.48 12.85
N LEU A 55 -8.84 10.01 12.46
CA LEU A 55 -10.12 9.66 13.11
C LEU A 55 -10.47 8.19 12.90
N VAL A 56 -10.09 7.66 11.73
CA VAL A 56 -10.38 6.29 11.31
C VAL A 56 -9.21 5.75 10.49
N ILE A 57 -8.95 4.45 10.59
CA ILE A 57 -8.09 3.72 9.66
C ILE A 57 -8.97 2.68 8.97
N ILE A 58 -8.92 2.64 7.64
CA ILE A 58 -9.64 1.64 6.83
C ILE A 58 -8.58 0.75 6.16
N ALA A 59 -8.54 -0.54 6.48
CA ALA A 59 -7.58 -1.50 5.94
C ALA A 59 -8.25 -2.49 4.96
N PRO A 60 -8.60 -2.07 3.72
CA PRO A 60 -9.40 -2.85 2.78
C PRO A 60 -8.81 -4.23 2.47
N LEU A 61 -9.69 -5.24 2.40
CA LEU A 61 -9.34 -6.59 1.95
C LEU A 61 -9.64 -6.80 0.45
N TYR A 62 -10.50 -5.95 -0.13
CA TYR A 62 -10.95 -6.03 -1.50
C TYR A 62 -10.98 -4.62 -2.13
N GLU A 63 -10.85 -4.54 -3.45
CA GLU A 63 -10.89 -3.26 -4.18
C GLU A 63 -12.22 -2.52 -4.02
N SER A 64 -13.33 -3.25 -3.85
CA SER A 64 -14.64 -2.66 -3.57
C SER A 64 -14.67 -1.83 -2.29
N HIS A 65 -13.89 -2.21 -1.26
CA HIS A 65 -13.79 -1.44 -0.02
C HIS A 65 -13.14 -0.07 -0.26
N ILE A 66 -12.21 0.03 -1.22
CA ILE A 66 -11.58 1.30 -1.61
C ILE A 66 -12.62 2.23 -2.24
N GLN A 67 -13.44 1.70 -3.16
CA GLN A 67 -14.48 2.46 -3.83
C GLN A 67 -15.48 3.06 -2.81
N VAL A 68 -15.90 2.24 -1.85
CA VAL A 68 -16.80 2.68 -0.77
C VAL A 68 -16.14 3.75 0.09
N ALA A 69 -14.88 3.56 0.50
CA ALA A 69 -14.15 4.54 1.32
C ALA A 69 -14.01 5.90 0.61
N ILE A 70 -13.69 5.91 -0.69
CA ILE A 70 -13.59 7.13 -1.50
C ILE A 70 -14.95 7.82 -1.62
N ASN A 71 -16.03 7.05 -1.84
CA ASN A 71 -17.37 7.62 -1.95
C ASN A 71 -17.82 8.26 -0.62
N CYS A 72 -17.59 7.58 0.50
CA CYS A 72 -17.89 8.11 1.84
C CYS A 72 -17.07 9.36 2.14
N SER A 73 -15.77 9.36 1.81
CA SER A 73 -14.91 10.55 1.95
C SER A 73 -15.48 11.76 1.22
N ARG A 74 -15.88 11.58 -0.05
CA ARG A 74 -16.47 12.65 -0.86
C ARG A 74 -17.79 13.16 -0.28
N LYS A 75 -18.66 12.22 0.14
CA LYS A 75 -19.97 12.56 0.73
C LYS A 75 -19.84 13.35 2.03
N HIS A 76 -18.83 13.07 2.83
CA HIS A 76 -18.64 13.66 4.16
C HIS A 76 -17.52 14.71 4.22
N GLY A 77 -16.90 15.08 3.10
CA GLY A 77 -15.83 16.07 3.04
C GLY A 77 -14.57 15.70 3.83
N MET A 78 -14.32 14.41 4.06
CA MET A 78 -13.17 13.95 4.86
C MET A 78 -11.93 13.77 3.99
N GLN A 79 -10.79 14.27 4.46
CA GLN A 79 -9.53 14.07 3.75
C GLN A 79 -9.06 12.62 3.86
N ILE A 80 -8.62 12.05 2.72
CA ILE A 80 -8.00 10.72 2.67
C ILE A 80 -6.48 10.88 2.69
N ARG A 81 -5.81 10.07 3.51
CA ARG A 81 -4.38 9.77 3.39
C ARG A 81 -4.20 8.31 3.00
N VAL A 82 -3.53 8.03 1.89
CA VAL A 82 -3.36 6.67 1.37
C VAL A 82 -2.01 6.12 1.83
N ARG A 83 -2.04 4.97 2.49
CA ARG A 83 -0.86 4.30 3.04
C ARG A 83 -0.65 2.95 2.37
N SER A 84 0.61 2.65 2.06
CA SER A 84 1.08 1.35 1.55
C SER A 84 2.12 0.78 2.54
N GLY A 85 3.42 0.93 2.27
CA GLY A 85 4.49 0.45 3.16
C GLY A 85 5.00 1.45 4.21
N GLY A 86 4.54 2.70 4.18
CA GLY A 86 4.83 3.67 5.24
C GLY A 86 6.21 4.34 5.24
N HIS A 87 6.90 4.30 4.09
CA HIS A 87 8.22 4.89 3.89
C HIS A 87 8.17 6.34 3.41
N ASP A 88 7.22 7.11 3.91
CA ASP A 88 7.11 8.50 3.55
C ASP A 88 8.01 9.32 4.46
N TYR A 89 9.12 9.86 3.95
CA TYR A 89 10.06 10.63 4.78
C TYR A 89 9.41 11.80 5.56
N GLU A 90 8.41 12.43 4.94
CA GLU A 90 7.61 13.50 5.56
C GLU A 90 6.26 13.02 6.12
N ASP A 91 6.00 11.71 6.10
CA ASP A 91 4.79 11.04 6.61
C ASP A 91 3.47 11.74 6.30
N LEU A 92 3.39 12.35 5.10
CA LEU A 92 2.16 12.92 4.56
C LEU A 92 1.03 11.87 4.41
N SER A 93 1.35 10.57 4.50
CA SER A 93 0.35 9.50 4.56
C SER A 93 -0.28 9.29 5.94
N TYR A 94 0.17 10.02 6.97
CA TYR A 94 -0.24 9.82 8.36
C TYR A 94 -0.66 11.09 9.07
N VAL A 95 -0.32 12.27 8.54
CA VAL A 95 -0.58 13.56 9.19
C VAL A 95 -1.36 14.48 8.25
N PHE A 96 -2.36 15.15 8.80
CA PHE A 96 -3.06 16.25 8.17
C PHE A 96 -3.56 17.22 9.24
N ASP A 97 -3.58 18.50 8.92
CA ASP A 97 -3.96 19.57 9.86
C ASP A 97 -5.48 19.65 10.08
N ALA A 98 -6.27 18.91 9.31
CA ALA A 98 -7.72 18.83 9.42
C ALA A 98 -8.18 17.37 9.60
N PRO A 99 -9.45 17.11 9.99
CA PRO A 99 -9.98 15.76 10.13
C PRO A 99 -9.73 14.89 8.90
N PHE A 100 -9.04 13.77 9.10
CA PHE A 100 -8.66 12.85 8.05
C PHE A 100 -8.79 11.40 8.52
N PHE A 101 -8.81 10.49 7.54
CA PHE A 101 -8.67 9.06 7.79
C PHE A 101 -7.57 8.48 6.91
N ILE A 102 -7.00 7.37 7.37
CA ILE A 102 -6.00 6.61 6.60
C ILE A 102 -6.71 5.49 5.85
N LEU A 103 -6.45 5.39 4.55
CA LEU A 103 -6.76 4.22 3.74
C LEU A 103 -5.48 3.37 3.63
N ASP A 104 -5.41 2.30 4.42
CA ASP A 104 -4.23 1.44 4.54
C ASP A 104 -4.32 0.20 3.63
N LEU A 105 -3.59 0.25 2.53
CA LEU A 105 -3.65 -0.77 1.49
C LEU A 105 -2.82 -2.01 1.79
N ILE A 106 -2.23 -2.11 2.98
CA ILE A 106 -1.31 -3.19 3.37
C ILE A 106 -1.88 -4.61 3.17
N ASN A 107 -3.20 -4.79 3.20
CA ASN A 107 -3.82 -6.11 2.99
C ASN A 107 -3.91 -6.51 1.51
N LEU A 108 -3.80 -5.56 0.58
CA LEU A 108 -3.82 -5.81 -0.87
C LEU A 108 -2.39 -6.03 -1.36
N ARG A 109 -1.85 -7.25 -1.18
CA ARG A 109 -0.44 -7.58 -1.41
C ARG A 109 -0.18 -8.77 -2.33
N SER A 110 -1.16 -9.14 -3.16
CA SER A 110 -1.00 -10.23 -4.13
C SER A 110 0.08 -9.91 -5.17
N ILE A 111 0.90 -10.91 -5.51
CA ILE A 111 1.94 -10.84 -6.53
C ILE A 111 1.80 -12.07 -7.44
N SER A 112 1.65 -11.84 -8.74
CA SER A 112 1.62 -12.88 -9.77
C SER A 112 2.76 -12.66 -10.76
N VAL A 113 3.59 -13.68 -10.99
CA VAL A 113 4.79 -13.61 -11.84
C VAL A 113 4.61 -14.52 -13.05
N ASP A 114 4.75 -13.94 -14.24
CA ASP A 114 4.77 -14.62 -15.53
C ASP A 114 6.18 -14.58 -16.11
N VAL A 115 6.90 -15.69 -15.95
CA VAL A 115 8.29 -15.86 -16.41
C VAL A 115 8.37 -15.86 -17.93
N ALA A 116 7.39 -16.47 -18.62
CA ALA A 116 7.40 -16.60 -20.08
C ALA A 116 7.33 -15.23 -20.76
N ASN A 117 6.47 -14.35 -20.25
CA ASN A 117 6.34 -12.99 -20.76
C ASN A 117 7.28 -11.99 -20.07
N SER A 118 8.05 -12.42 -19.06
CA SER A 118 8.87 -11.53 -18.21
C SER A 118 8.03 -10.37 -17.64
N THR A 119 6.85 -10.69 -17.09
CA THR A 119 5.97 -9.70 -16.45
C THR A 119 5.55 -10.13 -15.05
N ALA A 120 5.16 -9.17 -14.20
CA ALA A 120 4.38 -9.46 -13.00
C ALA A 120 3.30 -8.44 -12.74
N TRP A 121 2.28 -8.89 -12.04
CA TRP A 121 1.22 -8.09 -11.47
C TRP A 121 1.41 -8.01 -9.97
N VAL A 122 1.42 -6.79 -9.43
CA VAL A 122 1.70 -6.53 -8.01
C VAL A 122 0.63 -5.60 -7.46
N GLN A 123 0.02 -5.98 -6.35
CA GLN A 123 -0.89 -5.10 -5.63
C GLN A 123 -0.12 -4.09 -4.78
N VAL A 124 -0.72 -2.91 -4.61
CA VAL A 124 -0.11 -1.71 -4.04
C VAL A 124 0.34 -1.82 -2.58
N GLY A 125 -0.20 -2.79 -1.82
CA GLY A 125 0.18 -3.06 -0.43
C GLY A 125 1.41 -3.98 -0.30
N ALA A 126 1.86 -4.61 -1.39
CA ALA A 126 3.08 -5.41 -1.36
C ALA A 126 4.33 -4.53 -1.19
N THR A 127 5.37 -5.14 -0.63
CA THR A 127 6.68 -4.53 -0.43
C THR A 127 7.67 -4.95 -1.51
N ILE A 128 8.75 -4.19 -1.68
CA ILE A 128 9.84 -4.52 -2.62
C ILE A 128 10.45 -5.90 -2.29
N GLY A 129 10.62 -6.21 -1.01
CA GLY A 129 11.16 -7.49 -0.56
C GLY A 129 10.29 -8.67 -0.98
N GLU A 130 8.97 -8.55 -0.78
CA GLU A 130 8.00 -9.57 -1.23
C GLU A 130 8.07 -9.76 -2.76
N LEU A 131 8.14 -8.66 -3.51
CA LEU A 131 8.27 -8.71 -4.96
C LEU A 131 9.54 -9.45 -5.41
N HIS A 132 10.70 -9.05 -4.89
CA HIS A 132 11.97 -9.70 -5.24
C HIS A 132 11.97 -11.18 -4.87
N TYR A 133 11.43 -11.53 -3.70
CA TYR A 133 11.30 -12.92 -3.27
C TYR A 133 10.45 -13.74 -4.26
N ARG A 134 9.27 -13.23 -4.66
CA ARG A 134 8.38 -13.93 -5.61
C ARG A 134 8.99 -14.10 -7.00
N ILE A 135 9.78 -13.13 -7.46
CA ILE A 135 10.51 -13.26 -8.72
C ILE A 135 11.57 -14.37 -8.60
N ALA A 136 12.36 -14.34 -7.52
CA ALA A 136 13.43 -15.30 -7.28
C ALA A 136 12.92 -16.75 -7.13
N GLU A 137 11.73 -16.95 -6.54
CA GLU A 137 11.07 -18.27 -6.48
C GLU A 137 10.76 -18.84 -7.88
N LYS A 138 10.54 -17.98 -8.88
CA LYS A 138 10.10 -18.38 -10.23
C LYS A 138 11.22 -18.39 -11.25
N SER A 139 12.26 -17.60 -11.05
CA SER A 139 13.41 -17.52 -11.95
C SER A 139 14.65 -16.99 -11.24
N THR A 140 15.79 -17.62 -11.50
CA THR A 140 17.11 -17.17 -11.00
C THR A 140 17.77 -16.12 -11.90
N THR A 141 17.19 -15.82 -13.07
CA THR A 141 17.78 -14.92 -14.09
C THR A 141 16.97 -13.63 -14.33
N LEU A 142 15.74 -13.60 -13.80
CA LEU A 142 14.87 -12.42 -13.83
C LEU A 142 15.00 -11.60 -12.56
N GLY A 143 14.87 -10.29 -12.70
CA GLY A 143 14.85 -9.35 -11.59
C GLY A 143 14.07 -8.08 -11.96
N PHE A 144 13.82 -7.23 -10.97
CA PHE A 144 13.15 -5.95 -11.17
C PHE A 144 13.94 -4.81 -10.53
N PRO A 145 14.22 -3.71 -11.25
CA PRO A 145 14.93 -2.57 -10.70
C PRO A 145 13.98 -1.76 -9.80
N SER A 146 14.17 -1.88 -8.48
CA SER A 146 13.51 -1.11 -7.42
C SER A 146 14.48 -0.81 -6.27
N GLY A 147 14.08 0.04 -5.32
CA GLY A 147 14.89 0.44 -4.16
C GLY A 147 15.47 -0.73 -3.34
N VAL A 148 16.49 -0.44 -2.53
CA VAL A 148 17.24 -1.45 -1.75
C VAL A 148 16.49 -1.87 -0.48
N CYS A 149 15.69 -0.98 0.10
CA CYS A 149 14.99 -1.22 1.37
C CYS A 149 13.79 -2.17 1.15
N PRO A 150 13.81 -3.39 1.73
CA PRO A 150 12.82 -4.41 1.42
C PRO A 150 11.41 -4.08 1.94
N SER A 151 11.29 -3.30 3.02
CA SER A 151 10.00 -2.91 3.61
C SER A 151 9.30 -1.75 2.91
N VAL A 152 9.93 -1.14 1.89
CA VAL A 152 9.29 -0.07 1.11
C VAL A 152 8.11 -0.64 0.34
N GLY A 153 6.96 0.00 0.47
CA GLY A 153 5.74 -0.37 -0.23
C GLY A 153 5.79 0.01 -1.71
N VAL A 154 5.33 -0.91 -2.57
CA VAL A 154 5.33 -0.78 -4.02
C VAL A 154 4.48 0.41 -4.48
N GLY A 155 3.34 0.67 -3.81
CA GLY A 155 2.39 1.71 -4.20
C GLY A 155 3.03 3.09 -4.44
N ARG A 156 3.61 3.70 -3.39
CA ARG A 156 4.29 4.99 -3.54
C ARG A 156 5.59 4.87 -4.33
N HIS A 157 6.36 3.81 -4.12
CA HIS A 157 7.67 3.66 -4.77
C HIS A 157 7.55 3.67 -6.29
N PHE A 158 6.52 3.04 -6.85
CA PHE A 158 6.33 3.02 -8.32
C PHE A 158 5.64 4.28 -8.83
N SER A 159 4.72 4.88 -8.06
CA SER A 159 4.03 6.11 -8.47
C SER A 159 4.93 7.34 -8.43
N GLY A 160 5.90 7.37 -7.51
CA GLY A 160 6.86 8.47 -7.33
C GLY A 160 8.15 8.32 -8.14
N ALA A 161 8.25 7.32 -9.01
CA ALA A 161 9.48 6.93 -9.72
C ALA A 161 10.66 6.68 -8.76
N GLY A 162 10.54 5.63 -7.94
CA GLY A 162 11.57 5.22 -6.99
C GLY A 162 12.89 4.87 -7.65
N CYS A 163 14.01 5.29 -7.07
CA CYS A 163 15.35 5.08 -7.62
C CYS A 163 16.16 4.07 -6.83
N ASN A 164 17.01 3.32 -7.54
CA ASN A 164 18.01 2.42 -6.98
C ASN A 164 19.38 2.60 -7.68
N THR A 165 20.37 1.81 -7.27
CA THR A 165 21.76 1.85 -7.77
C THR A 165 21.91 1.56 -9.27
N SER A 166 20.87 1.03 -9.92
CA SER A 166 20.90 0.58 -11.32
C SER A 166 19.94 1.35 -12.24
N LYS A 167 18.89 2.00 -11.72
CA LYS A 167 17.94 2.85 -12.46
C LYS A 167 16.89 3.51 -11.54
N CYS A 168 16.25 4.56 -12.03
CA CYS A 168 14.95 5.01 -11.52
C CYS A 168 13.84 4.20 -12.19
N THR A 169 12.99 3.54 -11.40
CA THR A 169 11.81 2.83 -11.87
C THR A 169 10.90 3.85 -12.54
N LEU A 170 10.80 3.80 -13.87
CA LEU A 170 9.80 4.58 -14.60
C LEU A 170 8.42 4.08 -14.20
N ARG A 171 7.50 5.03 -13.99
CA ARG A 171 6.07 4.86 -13.73
C ARG A 171 5.56 3.50 -14.21
N ALA A 172 5.11 2.64 -13.29
CA ALA A 172 4.41 1.42 -13.65
C ALA A 172 3.26 1.79 -14.61
N LYS A 173 3.25 1.17 -15.79
CA LYS A 173 2.19 1.36 -16.79
C LYS A 173 1.01 0.46 -16.48
#